data_AF-A0A8B9I892-F1
#
_entry.id   AF-A0A8B9I892-F1
#
_cell.length_a   1.000
_cell.length_b   1.000
_cell.length_c   1.000
_cell.angle_alpha   90.00
_cell.angle_beta   90.00
_cell.angle_gamma   90.00
#
_symmetry.space_group_name_H-M   'P 1'
#
loop_
_entity.id
_entity.type
_entity.pdbx_description
1 polymer ?
#
loop_
_entity_poly.entity_id
_entity_poly.type
_entity_poly.pdbx_seq_one_letter_code
_entity_poly.pdbx_strand_id
1 'polypeptide(L)'
;LAAPLSRGTPAAGAMTALKLSLMAFSFVFWAAGLTMLIIGLWAKVWLGGYLALSASDYPNAPAILLATGTAVIVWGFLGCFSAATEHRGLLRTYGAFLSAVLVAGLTAGLSGLLYRQDVARGFQEGLRQALNTYGEDEAKADALDALQRAFACCGVESYRDWLTTPWALQQNGSVPLSCCRGRRGCQLSPPNVYGLHRNGCFGKVSAFVSSNMFSVATAALGLAALQVIGIVLACLMAARIPAHPLGIATPC
;
A
#
# COMPACT_ATOMS: atom_id res chain seq x y z
N LEU A 1 49.69 -34.35 -27.48
CA LEU A 1 48.24 -34.23 -27.73
C LEU A 1 47.51 -34.80 -26.51
N ALA A 2 47.10 -33.95 -25.56
CA ALA A 2 46.08 -34.25 -24.55
C ALA A 2 45.70 -32.90 -23.92
N ALA A 3 44.59 -32.33 -24.39
CA ALA A 3 44.02 -31.12 -23.83
C ALA A 3 43.36 -31.43 -22.46
N PRO A 4 43.44 -30.55 -21.46
CA PRO A 4 42.66 -30.72 -20.26
C PRO A 4 41.19 -30.44 -20.59
N LEU A 5 40.36 -31.48 -20.43
CA LEU A 5 38.91 -31.40 -20.51
C LEU A 5 38.39 -30.39 -19.47
N SER A 6 37.90 -29.26 -19.97
CA SER A 6 37.11 -28.26 -19.25
C SER A 6 35.78 -28.87 -18.78
N ARG A 7 35.81 -29.59 -17.65
CA ARG A 7 34.60 -29.87 -16.87
C ARG A 7 34.18 -28.60 -16.12
N GLY A 8 33.56 -27.67 -16.84
CA GLY A 8 32.69 -26.68 -16.23
C GLY A 8 31.51 -27.42 -15.59
N THR A 9 31.46 -27.45 -14.26
CA THR A 9 30.49 -28.25 -13.52
C THR A 9 29.08 -27.66 -13.67
N PRO A 10 28.08 -28.43 -14.13
CA PRO A 10 26.69 -27.96 -14.23
C PRO A 10 26.11 -27.50 -12.87
N ALA A 11 26.69 -27.98 -11.77
CA ALA A 11 26.35 -27.55 -10.41
C ALA A 11 26.80 -26.12 -10.07
N ALA A 12 27.93 -25.64 -10.61
CA ALA A 12 28.41 -24.28 -10.38
C ALA A 12 27.56 -23.24 -11.12
N GLY A 13 27.20 -23.54 -12.38
CA GLY A 13 26.32 -22.68 -13.18
C GLY A 13 24.92 -22.53 -12.58
N ALA A 14 24.34 -23.62 -12.07
CA ALA A 14 23.02 -23.60 -11.43
C ALA A 14 23.00 -22.76 -10.13
N MET A 15 24.05 -22.85 -9.31
CA MET A 15 24.18 -22.04 -8.09
C MET A 15 24.28 -20.55 -8.41
N THR A 16 25.09 -20.17 -9.41
CA THR A 16 25.23 -18.78 -9.84
C THR A 16 23.92 -18.23 -10.42
N ALA A 17 23.20 -19.03 -11.22
CA ALA A 17 21.91 -18.64 -11.76
C ALA A 17 20.87 -18.40 -10.65
N LEU A 18 20.84 -19.27 -9.63
CA LEU A 18 19.94 -19.14 -8.48
C LEU A 18 20.24 -17.87 -7.68
N LYS A 19 21.52 -17.56 -7.44
CA LYS A 19 21.96 -16.32 -6.78
C LYS A 19 21.53 -15.08 -7.54
N LEU A 20 21.80 -15.05 -8.84
CA LEU A 20 21.42 -13.93 -9.69
C LEU A 20 19.90 -13.73 -9.71
N SER A 21 19.12 -14.82 -9.76
CA SER A 21 17.66 -14.75 -9.73
C SER A 21 17.10 -14.18 -8.42
N LEU A 22 17.63 -14.62 -7.26
CA LEU A 22 17.20 -14.14 -5.95
C LEU A 22 17.60 -12.67 -5.73
N MET A 23 18.80 -12.30 -6.20
CA MET A 23 19.28 -10.91 -6.16
C MET A 23 18.44 -9.99 -7.05
N ALA A 24 18.14 -10.41 -8.28
CA ALA A 24 17.28 -9.67 -9.19
C ALA A 24 15.86 -9.50 -8.62
N PHE A 25 15.27 -10.58 -8.10
CA PHE A 25 13.96 -10.55 -7.42
C PHE A 25 13.97 -9.54 -6.27
N SER A 26 14.97 -9.60 -5.40
CA SER A 26 15.07 -8.72 -4.23
C SER A 26 15.30 -7.25 -4.61
N PHE A 27 16.07 -7.01 -5.68
CA PHE A 27 16.31 -5.67 -6.21
C PHE A 27 15.02 -5.03 -6.76
N VAL A 28 14.13 -5.80 -7.40
CA VAL A 28 12.84 -5.29 -7.86
C VAL A 28 11.99 -4.79 -6.68
N PHE A 29 11.92 -5.55 -5.58
CA PHE A 29 11.21 -5.09 -4.37
C PHE A 29 11.87 -3.86 -3.75
N TRP A 30 13.20 -3.84 -3.68
CA TRP A 30 13.93 -2.67 -3.18
C TRP A 30 13.61 -1.41 -3.99
N ALA A 31 13.63 -1.51 -5.32
CA ALA A 31 13.30 -0.40 -6.21
C ALA A 31 11.82 0.03 -6.04
N ALA A 32 10.90 -0.92 -5.92
CA ALA A 32 9.48 -0.62 -5.66
C ALA A 32 9.27 0.06 -4.29
N GLY A 33 10.00 -0.35 -3.25
CA GLY A 33 9.97 0.32 -1.96
C GLY A 33 10.51 1.75 -2.03
N LEU A 34 11.57 1.97 -2.82
CA LEU A 34 12.13 3.30 -3.04
C LEU A 34 11.16 4.23 -3.77
N THR A 35 10.47 3.74 -4.80
CA THR A 35 9.44 4.55 -5.49
C THR A 35 8.27 4.87 -4.56
N MET A 36 7.81 3.90 -3.75
CA MET A 36 6.80 4.15 -2.72
C MET A 36 7.24 5.22 -1.71
N LEU A 37 8.49 5.17 -1.24
CA LEU A 37 9.02 6.22 -0.35
C LEU A 37 9.06 7.58 -1.00
N ILE A 38 9.54 7.67 -2.24
CA ILE A 38 9.61 8.94 -2.97
C ILE A 38 8.21 9.52 -3.13
N ILE A 39 7.22 8.71 -3.52
CA ILE A 39 5.83 9.14 -3.67
C ILE A 39 5.25 9.55 -2.31
N GLY A 40 5.51 8.80 -1.24
CA GLY A 40 5.05 9.12 0.12
C GLY A 40 5.65 10.41 0.66
N LEU A 41 6.95 10.65 0.42
CA LEU A 41 7.63 11.89 0.79
C LEU A 41 7.11 13.05 -0.04
N TRP A 42 6.95 12.86 -1.35
CA TRP A 42 6.41 13.88 -2.24
C TRP A 42 4.99 14.27 -1.83
N ALA A 43 4.12 13.30 -1.55
CA ALA A 43 2.78 13.53 -1.02
C ALA A 43 2.83 14.28 0.33
N LYS A 44 3.72 13.87 1.24
CA LYS A 44 3.91 14.54 2.54
C LYS A 44 4.42 15.98 2.38
N VAL A 45 5.31 16.26 1.42
CA VAL A 45 5.88 17.60 1.17
C VAL A 45 4.89 18.51 0.47
N TRP A 46 4.12 18.00 -0.49
CA TRP A 46 3.08 18.78 -1.16
C TRP A 46 1.92 19.12 -0.21
N LEU A 47 1.63 18.24 0.75
CA LEU A 47 0.77 18.52 1.92
C LEU A 47 1.55 19.19 3.09
N GLY A 48 2.86 19.39 2.93
CA GLY A 48 3.81 19.60 4.04
C GLY A 48 3.82 21.00 4.63
N GLY A 49 3.32 22.00 3.90
CA GLY A 49 3.05 23.32 4.45
C GLY A 49 1.98 23.31 5.56
N TYR A 50 1.15 22.27 5.62
CA TYR A 50 0.02 22.14 6.54
C TYR A 50 0.23 21.01 7.58
N LEU A 51 0.97 19.95 7.25
CA LEU A 51 1.26 18.81 8.14
C LEU A 51 2.30 19.08 9.26
N ALA A 52 3.01 20.22 9.24
CA ALA A 52 3.99 20.56 10.28
C ALA A 52 3.36 20.92 11.64
N LEU A 53 2.04 21.17 11.69
CA LEU A 53 1.29 21.49 12.91
C LEU A 53 0.49 20.31 13.49
N SER A 54 0.32 19.22 12.75
CA SER A 54 -0.56 18.11 13.14
C SER A 54 0.24 16.97 13.75
N ALA A 55 0.70 17.18 14.99
CA ALA A 55 1.03 16.09 15.90
C ALA A 55 -0.29 15.56 16.49
N SER A 56 -1.00 14.73 15.73
CA SER A 56 -2.17 13.99 16.23
C SER A 56 -2.15 12.54 15.70
N ASP A 57 -2.41 11.62 16.61
CA ASP A 57 -2.05 10.19 16.59
C ASP A 57 -2.82 9.29 15.59
N TYR A 58 -3.15 9.77 14.39
CA TYR A 58 -3.81 8.95 13.36
C TYR A 58 -2.88 8.64 12.17
N PRO A 59 -2.75 7.38 11.73
CA PRO A 59 -1.92 7.05 10.58
C PRO A 59 -2.56 7.63 9.30
N ASN A 60 -2.06 8.80 8.89
CA ASN A 60 -2.42 9.43 7.63
C ASN A 60 -2.02 8.52 6.45
N ALA A 61 -2.78 8.54 5.35
CA ALA A 61 -2.47 7.71 4.17
C ALA A 61 -1.01 7.86 3.65
N PRO A 62 -0.40 9.06 3.63
CA PRO A 62 1.03 9.20 3.30
C PRO A 62 1.96 8.55 4.33
N ALA A 63 1.61 8.55 5.62
CA ALA A 63 2.40 7.91 6.66
C ALA A 63 2.40 6.38 6.50
N ILE A 64 1.25 5.80 6.15
CA ILE A 64 1.15 4.36 5.82
C ILE A 64 2.05 4.05 4.61
N LEU A 65 1.98 4.86 3.55
CA LEU A 65 2.81 4.65 2.35
C LEU A 65 4.32 4.73 2.65
N LEU A 66 4.73 5.66 3.52
CA LEU A 66 6.11 5.78 4.00
C LEU A 66 6.54 4.58 4.85
N ALA A 67 5.70 4.14 5.78
CA ALA A 67 5.97 2.98 6.64
C ALA A 67 6.08 1.69 5.81
N THR A 68 5.17 1.48 4.87
CA THR A 68 5.23 0.30 3.98
C THR A 68 6.41 0.38 3.03
N GLY A 69 6.73 1.56 2.47
CA GLY A 69 7.86 1.75 1.57
C GLY A 69 9.21 1.47 2.26
N THR A 70 9.40 2.00 3.48
CA THR A 70 10.60 1.72 4.29
C THR A 70 10.73 0.22 4.58
N ALA A 71 9.65 -0.44 5.00
CA ALA A 71 9.65 -1.87 5.27
C ALA A 71 10.06 -2.69 4.02
N VAL A 72 9.49 -2.38 2.85
CA VAL A 72 9.79 -3.07 1.59
C VAL A 72 11.26 -2.86 1.16
N ILE A 73 11.83 -1.67 1.37
CA ILE A 73 13.26 -1.41 1.11
C ILE A 73 14.15 -2.28 2.01
N VAL A 74 13.87 -2.30 3.30
CA VAL A 74 14.65 -3.12 4.26
C VAL A 74 14.57 -4.59 3.86
N TRP A 75 13.39 -5.08 3.48
CA TRP A 75 13.21 -6.45 3.02
C TRP A 75 13.98 -6.75 1.73
N GLY A 76 13.92 -5.86 0.74
CA GLY A 76 14.68 -6.01 -0.50
C GLY A 76 16.19 -6.03 -0.26
N PHE A 77 16.69 -5.19 0.65
CA PHE A 77 18.11 -5.19 1.04
C PHE A 77 18.53 -6.48 1.74
N LEU A 78 17.71 -6.97 2.69
CA LEU A 78 17.95 -8.25 3.36
C LEU A 78 17.95 -9.42 2.38
N GLY A 79 17.09 -9.39 1.35
CA GLY A 79 17.08 -10.37 0.27
C GLY A 79 18.40 -10.39 -0.50
N CYS A 80 18.91 -9.23 -0.94
CA CYS A 80 20.21 -9.11 -1.60
C CYS A 80 21.37 -9.56 -0.68
N PHE A 81 21.35 -9.14 0.58
CA PHE A 81 22.39 -9.50 1.56
C PHE A 81 22.40 -11.00 1.86
N SER A 82 21.21 -11.63 1.95
CA SER A 82 21.09 -13.08 2.10
C SER A 82 21.68 -13.85 0.92
N ALA A 83 21.41 -13.39 -0.30
CA ALA A 83 21.95 -13.99 -1.51
C ALA A 83 23.48 -13.86 -1.61
N ALA A 84 24.04 -12.72 -1.16
CA ALA A 84 25.46 -12.42 -1.25
C ALA A 84 26.32 -13.12 -0.18
N THR A 85 25.79 -13.30 1.03
CA THR A 85 26.55 -13.89 2.15
C THR A 85 26.61 -15.41 2.15
N GLU A 86 25.78 -16.08 1.33
CA GLU A 86 25.73 -17.54 1.20
C GLU A 86 25.58 -18.30 2.52
N HIS A 87 25.07 -17.62 3.55
CA HIS A 87 24.92 -18.19 4.88
C HIS A 87 23.55 -18.85 5.02
N ARG A 88 23.53 -20.18 5.18
CA ARG A 88 22.30 -20.99 5.29
C ARG A 88 21.28 -20.44 6.30
N GLY A 89 21.74 -20.00 7.47
CA GLY A 89 20.85 -19.44 8.49
C GLY A 89 20.16 -18.15 8.04
N LEU A 90 20.84 -17.33 7.23
CA LEU A 90 20.27 -16.07 6.75
C LEU A 90 19.25 -16.30 5.62
N LEU A 91 19.49 -17.29 4.75
CA LEU A 91 18.49 -17.72 3.77
C LEU A 91 17.25 -18.32 4.42
N ARG A 92 17.44 -19.15 5.47
CA ARG A 92 16.31 -19.74 6.23
C ARG A 92 15.45 -18.68 6.90
N THR A 93 16.08 -17.71 7.56
CA THR A 93 15.37 -16.60 8.20
C THR A 93 14.64 -15.74 7.18
N TYR A 94 15.25 -15.46 6.02
CA TYR A 94 14.57 -14.77 4.92
C TYR A 94 13.36 -15.55 4.39
N GLY A 95 13.49 -16.85 4.14
CA GLY A 95 12.38 -17.71 3.70
C GLY A 95 11.25 -17.82 4.73
N ALA A 96 11.59 -17.98 6.01
CA ALA A 96 10.63 -18.00 7.11
C ALA A 96 9.87 -16.67 7.22
N PHE A 97 10.58 -15.55 7.05
CA PHE A 97 9.96 -14.23 7.03
C PHE A 97 8.98 -14.06 5.87
N LEU A 98 9.37 -14.42 4.63
CA LEU A 98 8.46 -14.40 3.47
C LEU A 98 7.22 -15.27 3.69
N SER A 99 7.39 -16.43 4.33
CA SER A 99 6.28 -17.34 4.67
C SER A 99 5.33 -16.71 5.70
N ALA A 100 5.86 -16.06 6.73
CA ALA A 100 5.06 -15.35 7.72
C ALA A 100 4.24 -14.20 7.08
N VAL A 101 4.85 -13.43 6.17
CA VAL A 101 4.15 -12.37 5.43
C VAL A 101 3.04 -12.94 4.53
N LEU A 102 3.29 -14.08 3.87
CA LEU A 102 2.28 -14.75 3.05
C LEU A 102 1.06 -15.17 3.90
N VAL A 103 1.30 -15.79 5.07
CA VAL A 103 0.23 -16.18 6.00
C VAL A 103 -0.53 -14.96 6.53
N ALA A 104 0.18 -13.90 6.90
CA ALA A 104 -0.44 -12.66 7.34
C ALA A 104 -1.30 -12.04 6.22
N GLY A 105 -0.82 -12.04 4.98
CA GLY A 105 -1.54 -11.56 3.81
C GLY A 105 -2.80 -12.37 3.52
N LEU A 106 -2.73 -13.71 3.58
CA LEU A 106 -3.90 -14.59 3.44
C LEU A 106 -4.93 -14.34 4.54
N THR A 107 -4.48 -14.18 5.78
CA THR A 107 -5.34 -13.89 6.93
C THR A 107 -6.01 -12.53 6.80
N ALA A 108 -5.28 -11.50 6.38
CA ALA A 108 -5.80 -10.17 6.11
C ALA A 108 -6.81 -10.19 4.94
N GLY A 109 -6.51 -10.90 3.86
CA GLY A 109 -7.41 -11.08 2.72
C GLY A 109 -8.72 -11.77 3.12
N LEU A 110 -8.63 -12.87 3.87
CA LEU A 110 -9.81 -13.58 4.38
C LEU A 110 -10.63 -12.68 5.33
N SER A 111 -9.97 -11.97 6.23
CA SER A 111 -10.64 -11.02 7.14
C SER A 111 -11.35 -9.91 6.36
N GLY A 112 -10.73 -9.36 5.32
CA GLY A 112 -11.34 -8.36 4.46
C GLY A 112 -12.60 -8.87 3.73
N LEU A 113 -12.63 -10.16 3.38
CA LEU A 113 -13.81 -10.79 2.79
C LEU A 113 -14.93 -11.01 3.81
N LEU A 114 -14.58 -11.51 5.00
CA LEU A 114 -15.54 -11.79 6.08
C LEU A 114 -16.17 -10.51 6.63
N TYR A 115 -15.35 -9.50 6.93
CA TYR A 115 -15.76 -8.24 7.55
C TYR A 115 -15.99 -7.12 6.54
N ARG A 116 -16.25 -7.45 5.26
CA ARG A 116 -16.42 -6.45 4.19
C ARG A 116 -17.49 -5.40 4.50
N GLN A 117 -18.57 -5.79 5.19
CA GLN A 117 -19.64 -4.87 5.57
C GLN A 117 -19.20 -3.92 6.68
N ASP A 118 -18.46 -4.41 7.66
CA ASP A 118 -17.95 -3.60 8.77
C ASP A 118 -16.87 -2.63 8.30
N VAL A 119 -16.01 -3.04 7.36
CA VAL A 119 -15.05 -2.15 6.69
C VAL A 119 -15.79 -1.04 5.93
N ALA A 120 -16.86 -1.37 5.20
CA ALA A 120 -17.66 -0.36 4.49
C ALA A 120 -18.35 0.61 5.47
N ARG A 121 -18.92 0.10 6.57
CA ARG A 121 -19.53 0.93 7.63
C ARG A 121 -18.50 1.85 8.29
N GLY A 122 -17.35 1.31 8.68
CA GLY A 122 -16.26 2.09 9.28
C GLY A 122 -15.75 3.18 8.33
N PHE A 123 -15.67 2.90 7.02
CA PHE A 123 -15.35 3.93 6.03
C PHE A 123 -16.43 5.01 5.96
N GLN A 124 -17.71 4.64 5.94
CA GLN A 124 -18.82 5.60 5.94
C GLN A 124 -18.84 6.47 7.21
N GLU A 125 -18.60 5.88 8.37
CA GLU A 125 -18.49 6.58 9.65
C GLU A 125 -17.29 7.51 9.68
N GLY A 126 -16.13 7.08 9.18
CA GLY A 126 -14.95 7.92 9.02
C GLY A 126 -15.20 9.14 8.13
N LEU A 127 -15.95 8.97 7.03
CA LEU A 127 -16.39 10.10 6.19
C LEU A 127 -17.30 11.06 6.95
N ARG A 128 -18.28 10.55 7.72
CA ARG A 128 -19.18 11.39 8.53
C ARG A 128 -18.40 12.15 9.60
N GLN A 129 -17.43 11.51 10.24
CA GLN A 129 -16.57 12.14 11.23
C GLN A 129 -15.73 13.25 10.61
N ALA A 130 -15.05 12.98 9.48
CA ALA A 130 -14.26 13.98 8.76
C ALA A 130 -15.11 15.17 8.29
N LEU A 131 -16.36 14.92 7.90
CA LEU A 131 -17.33 15.95 7.52
C LEU A 131 -17.76 16.83 8.71
N ASN A 132 -17.99 16.22 9.88
CA ASN A 132 -18.44 16.92 11.08
C ASN A 132 -17.32 17.73 11.74
N THR A 133 -16.08 17.24 11.71
CA THR A 133 -14.90 17.94 12.25
C THR A 133 -14.18 18.79 11.20
N TYR A 134 -14.84 19.06 10.07
CA TYR A 134 -14.25 19.83 8.97
C TYR A 134 -13.99 21.29 9.40
N GLY A 135 -12.76 21.76 9.24
CA GLY A 135 -12.30 23.07 9.75
C GLY A 135 -11.83 23.08 11.21
N GLU A 136 -11.94 21.96 11.92
CA GLU A 136 -11.29 21.74 13.23
C GLU A 136 -10.04 20.86 13.07
N ASP A 137 -10.15 19.81 12.25
CA ASP A 137 -9.07 18.86 11.95
C ASP A 137 -8.65 19.03 10.48
N GLU A 138 -7.61 19.83 10.26
CA GLU A 138 -7.07 20.13 8.92
C GLU A 138 -6.63 18.86 8.17
N ALA A 139 -6.10 17.86 8.87
CA ALA A 139 -5.66 16.62 8.22
C ALA A 139 -6.84 15.81 7.67
N LYS A 140 -7.95 15.73 8.43
CA LYS A 140 -9.19 15.11 7.95
C LYS A 140 -9.88 15.94 6.87
N ALA A 141 -9.85 17.26 6.99
CA ALA A 141 -10.39 18.17 6.00
C ALA A 141 -9.69 18.00 4.65
N ASP A 142 -8.35 18.00 4.65
CA ASP A 142 -7.53 17.78 3.44
C ASP A 142 -7.76 16.41 2.81
N ALA A 143 -7.85 15.36 3.63
CA ALA A 143 -8.12 14.01 3.16
C ALA A 143 -9.51 13.90 2.49
N LEU A 144 -10.53 14.50 3.10
CA LEU A 144 -11.88 14.57 2.54
C LEU A 144 -11.90 15.37 1.23
N ASP A 145 -11.23 16.51 1.20
CA ASP A 145 -11.09 17.39 0.04
C ASP A 145 -10.38 16.68 -1.13
N ALA A 146 -9.29 15.97 -0.86
CA ALA A 146 -8.57 15.18 -1.84
C ALA A 146 -9.45 14.05 -2.39
N LEU A 147 -10.19 13.36 -1.52
CA LEU A 147 -11.12 12.31 -1.91
C LEU A 147 -12.23 12.85 -2.83
N GLN A 148 -12.83 13.99 -2.46
CA GLN A 148 -13.89 14.65 -3.23
C GLN A 148 -13.42 15.03 -4.64
N ARG A 149 -12.21 15.59 -4.76
CA ARG A 149 -11.59 15.91 -6.06
C ARG A 149 -11.27 14.64 -6.85
N ALA A 150 -10.70 13.62 -6.21
CA ALA A 150 -10.28 12.39 -6.87
C ALA A 150 -11.47 11.57 -7.42
N PHE A 151 -12.57 11.51 -6.66
CA PHE A 151 -13.76 10.72 -7.03
C PHE A 151 -14.91 11.54 -7.61
N ALA A 152 -14.71 12.85 -7.79
CA ALA A 152 -15.73 13.76 -8.31
C ALA A 152 -17.07 13.61 -7.56
N CYS A 153 -17.00 13.67 -6.22
CA CYS A 153 -18.09 13.44 -5.28
C CYS A 153 -18.19 14.56 -4.24
N CYS A 154 -19.30 14.63 -3.51
CA CYS A 154 -19.49 15.63 -2.45
C CYS A 154 -20.33 15.07 -1.30
N GLY A 155 -19.85 15.24 -0.06
CA GLY A 155 -20.49 14.69 1.12
C GLY A 155 -20.36 13.17 1.22
N VAL A 156 -21.08 12.56 2.15
CA VAL A 156 -21.01 11.11 2.41
C VAL A 156 -21.94 10.37 1.44
N GLU A 157 -23.22 10.71 1.47
CA GLU A 157 -24.29 10.19 0.61
C GLU A 157 -24.72 11.23 -0.43
N SER A 158 -24.66 12.52 -0.08
CA SER A 158 -24.97 13.62 -0.99
C SER A 158 -24.31 14.93 -0.57
N TYR A 159 -24.26 15.90 -1.49
CA TYR A 159 -23.81 17.26 -1.18
C TYR A 159 -24.60 17.91 -0.03
N ARG A 160 -25.84 17.47 0.21
CA ARG A 160 -26.71 17.96 1.29
C ARG A 160 -26.17 17.67 2.68
N ASP A 161 -25.31 16.67 2.83
CA ASP A 161 -24.71 16.33 4.12
C ASP A 161 -23.88 17.49 4.67
N TRP A 162 -23.38 18.38 3.80
CA TRP A 162 -22.71 19.61 4.21
C TRP A 162 -23.65 20.58 4.90
N LEU A 163 -24.92 20.67 4.51
CA LEU A 163 -25.84 21.67 5.02
C LEU A 163 -26.13 21.53 6.52
N THR A 164 -25.82 20.37 7.10
CA THR A 164 -25.99 20.08 8.52
C THR A 164 -24.70 20.19 9.33
N THR A 165 -23.55 20.52 8.71
CA THR A 165 -22.27 20.57 9.42
C THR A 165 -22.08 21.91 10.14
N PRO A 166 -21.33 21.92 11.27
CA PRO A 166 -20.98 23.15 11.97
C PRO A 166 -20.26 24.16 11.06
N TRP A 167 -19.36 23.66 10.21
CA TRP A 167 -18.60 24.48 9.26
C TRP A 167 -19.49 25.18 8.24
N ALA A 168 -20.45 24.47 7.63
CA ALA A 168 -21.33 25.06 6.63
C ALA A 168 -22.26 26.11 7.24
N LEU A 169 -22.72 25.92 8.48
CA LEU A 169 -23.53 26.92 9.20
C LEU A 169 -22.77 28.25 9.37
N GLN A 170 -21.47 28.20 9.63
CA GLN A 170 -20.61 29.40 9.69
C GLN A 170 -20.40 30.04 8.32
N GLN A 171 -20.50 29.26 7.25
CA GLN A 171 -20.24 29.67 5.87
C GLN A 171 -21.54 29.85 5.06
N ASN A 172 -22.64 30.26 5.72
CA ASN A 172 -23.96 30.51 5.11
C ASN A 172 -24.53 29.35 4.27
N GLY A 173 -24.29 28.10 4.70
CA GLY A 173 -24.77 26.90 4.02
C GLY A 173 -24.01 26.57 2.73
N SER A 174 -22.76 27.05 2.60
CA SER A 174 -21.90 26.72 1.45
C SER A 174 -21.22 25.36 1.58
N VAL A 175 -20.62 24.91 0.48
CA VAL A 175 -19.83 23.68 0.40
C VAL A 175 -18.36 24.03 0.10
N PRO A 176 -17.40 23.17 0.44
CA PRO A 176 -16.00 23.43 0.10
C PRO A 176 -15.75 23.38 -1.41
N LEU A 177 -14.66 24.03 -1.84
CA LEU A 177 -14.25 24.10 -3.25
C LEU A 177 -13.97 22.73 -3.87
N SER A 178 -13.61 21.73 -3.06
CA SER A 178 -13.43 20.33 -3.45
C SER A 178 -14.70 19.67 -4.00
N CYS A 179 -15.89 20.16 -3.62
CA CYS A 179 -17.18 19.69 -4.14
C CYS A 179 -17.55 20.25 -5.52
N CYS A 180 -16.76 21.20 -6.04
CA CYS A 180 -17.09 21.95 -7.23
C CYS A 180 -16.61 21.25 -8.51
N ARG A 181 -17.51 21.07 -9.48
CA ARG A 181 -17.20 20.47 -10.78
C ARG A 181 -16.35 21.38 -11.68
N GLY A 182 -16.27 22.67 -11.34
CA GLY A 182 -15.45 23.67 -12.01
C GLY A 182 -15.24 24.91 -11.13
N ARG A 183 -14.29 25.78 -11.51
CA ARG A 183 -13.91 26.96 -10.70
C ARG A 183 -14.96 28.08 -10.68
N ARG A 184 -15.89 28.14 -11.64
CA ARG A 184 -16.87 29.24 -11.75
C ARG A 184 -18.26 28.77 -11.30
N GLY A 185 -18.89 29.50 -10.38
CA GLY A 185 -20.31 29.34 -10.03
C GLY A 185 -20.66 28.38 -8.90
N CYS A 186 -19.66 27.87 -8.15
CA CYS A 186 -19.91 26.94 -7.04
C CYS A 186 -19.97 27.64 -5.66
N GLN A 187 -19.33 28.80 -5.50
CA GLN A 187 -19.30 29.59 -4.25
C GLN A 187 -20.51 30.54 -4.06
N LEU A 188 -21.57 30.40 -4.87
CA LEU A 188 -22.79 31.18 -4.66
C LEU A 188 -23.48 30.73 -3.36
N SER A 189 -24.15 31.66 -2.67
CA SER A 189 -25.09 31.36 -1.58
C SER A 189 -26.50 31.72 -2.05
N PRO A 190 -27.40 30.73 -2.29
CA PRO A 190 -27.19 29.29 -2.18
C PRO A 190 -26.30 28.72 -3.31
N PRO A 191 -25.63 27.57 -3.08
CA PRO A 191 -24.75 26.96 -4.07
C PRO A 191 -25.54 26.52 -5.31
N ASN A 192 -25.04 26.84 -6.49
CA ASN A 192 -25.66 26.41 -7.74
C ASN A 192 -25.51 24.88 -7.88
N VAL A 193 -26.60 24.14 -7.67
CA VAL A 193 -26.66 22.67 -7.69
C VAL A 193 -26.18 22.08 -9.04
N TYR A 194 -26.12 22.86 -10.11
CA TYR A 194 -25.55 22.43 -11.40
C TYR A 194 -24.01 22.47 -11.45
N GLY A 195 -23.38 23.26 -10.58
CA GLY A 195 -21.91 23.38 -10.45
C GLY A 195 -21.27 22.41 -9.46
N LEU A 196 -22.06 21.61 -8.73
CA LEU A 196 -21.59 20.71 -7.67
C LEU A 196 -21.59 19.24 -8.12
N HIS A 197 -20.70 18.45 -7.54
CA HIS A 197 -20.82 17.00 -7.54
C HIS A 197 -22.02 16.58 -6.68
N ARG A 198 -23.04 15.94 -7.28
CA ARG A 198 -24.28 15.58 -6.57
C ARG A 198 -24.20 14.25 -5.80
N ASN A 199 -23.33 13.35 -6.27
CA ASN A 199 -23.20 12.01 -5.71
C ASN A 199 -22.31 12.04 -4.46
N GLY A 200 -22.72 11.32 -3.42
CA GLY A 200 -21.91 11.10 -2.23
C GLY A 200 -20.64 10.30 -2.50
N CYS A 201 -19.62 10.55 -1.70
CA CYS A 201 -18.33 9.90 -1.82
C CYS A 201 -18.37 8.42 -1.43
N PHE A 202 -19.21 8.03 -0.46
CA PHE A 202 -19.33 6.63 -0.06
C PHE A 202 -19.76 5.74 -1.23
N GLY A 203 -20.82 6.13 -1.95
CA GLY A 203 -21.31 5.39 -3.10
C GLY A 203 -20.31 5.36 -4.26
N LYS A 204 -19.64 6.49 -4.54
CA LYS A 204 -18.63 6.58 -5.60
C LYS A 204 -17.40 5.71 -5.34
N VAL A 205 -16.87 5.74 -4.12
CA VAL A 205 -15.71 4.93 -3.72
C VAL A 205 -16.09 3.45 -3.69
N SER A 206 -17.25 3.10 -3.13
CA SER A 206 -17.72 1.71 -3.08
C SER A 206 -17.92 1.13 -4.49
N ALA A 207 -18.50 1.93 -5.41
CA ALA A 207 -18.64 1.54 -6.81
C ALA A 207 -17.27 1.36 -7.49
N PHE A 208 -16.32 2.26 -7.26
CA PHE A 208 -14.96 2.14 -7.78
C PHE A 208 -14.24 0.88 -7.27
N VAL A 209 -14.34 0.59 -5.97
CA VAL A 209 -13.75 -0.63 -5.38
C VAL A 209 -14.40 -1.86 -5.99
N SER A 210 -15.74 -1.89 -6.10
CA SER A 210 -16.45 -3.02 -6.70
C SER A 210 -16.12 -3.22 -8.18
N SER A 211 -15.98 -2.14 -8.97
CA SER A 211 -15.67 -2.23 -10.39
C SER A 211 -14.22 -2.64 -10.65
N ASN A 212 -13.30 -2.29 -9.75
CA ASN A 212 -11.87 -2.59 -9.86
C ASN A 212 -11.44 -3.80 -9.02
N MET A 213 -12.38 -4.50 -8.38
CA MET A 213 -12.10 -5.63 -7.50
C MET A 213 -11.31 -6.73 -8.23
N PHE A 214 -11.56 -6.94 -9.52
CA PHE A 214 -10.79 -7.89 -10.33
C PHE A 214 -9.30 -7.51 -10.43
N SER A 215 -9.00 -6.23 -10.66
CA SER A 215 -7.62 -5.72 -10.71
C SER A 215 -6.91 -5.88 -9.37
N VAL A 216 -7.61 -5.57 -8.27
CA VAL A 216 -7.08 -5.73 -6.90
C VAL A 216 -6.80 -7.20 -6.59
N ALA A 217 -7.75 -8.09 -6.88
CA ALA A 217 -7.60 -9.53 -6.68
C ALA A 217 -6.44 -10.10 -7.51
N THR A 218 -6.32 -9.68 -8.78
CA THR A 218 -5.23 -10.10 -9.66
C THR A 218 -3.87 -9.63 -9.13
N ALA A 219 -3.76 -8.37 -8.68
CA ALA A 219 -2.53 -7.85 -8.08
C ALA A 219 -2.17 -8.60 -6.79
N ALA A 220 -3.15 -8.89 -5.93
CA ALA A 220 -2.93 -9.62 -4.68
C ALA A 220 -2.46 -11.07 -4.92
N LEU A 221 -3.10 -11.78 -5.84
CA LEU A 221 -2.68 -13.14 -6.23
C LEU A 221 -1.30 -13.14 -6.89
N GLY A 222 -1.01 -12.15 -7.74
CA GLY A 222 0.31 -11.97 -8.33
C GLY A 222 1.40 -11.77 -7.28
N LEU A 223 1.14 -10.92 -6.28
CA LEU A 223 2.07 -10.69 -5.17
C LEU A 223 2.28 -11.96 -4.33
N ALA A 224 1.22 -12.72 -4.05
CA ALA A 224 1.31 -14.00 -3.34
C ALA A 224 2.15 -15.02 -4.14
N ALA A 225 1.94 -15.12 -5.45
CA ALA A 225 2.74 -15.98 -6.32
C ALA A 225 4.22 -15.57 -6.35
N LEU A 226 4.51 -14.27 -6.41
CA LEU A 226 5.88 -13.75 -6.31
C LEU A 226 6.54 -14.12 -4.97
N GLN A 227 5.81 -14.03 -3.86
CA GLN A 227 6.32 -14.48 -2.55
C GLN A 227 6.65 -15.97 -2.53
N VAL A 228 5.77 -16.82 -3.08
CA VAL A 228 6.03 -18.26 -3.18
C VAL A 228 7.30 -18.53 -4.00
N ILE A 229 7.50 -17.82 -5.11
CA ILE A 229 8.74 -17.91 -5.90
C ILE A 229 9.96 -17.54 -5.04
N GLY A 230 9.90 -16.43 -4.30
CA GLY A 230 10.99 -16.02 -3.40
C GLY A 230 11.31 -17.07 -2.31
N ILE A 231 10.29 -17.68 -1.72
CA ILE A 231 10.43 -18.76 -0.72
C ILE A 231 11.13 -19.97 -1.37
N VAL A 232 10.64 -20.41 -2.53
CA VAL A 232 11.22 -21.56 -3.25
C VAL A 232 12.69 -21.29 -3.60
N LEU A 233 13.02 -20.11 -4.11
CA LEU A 233 14.41 -19.74 -4.44
C LEU A 233 15.31 -19.75 -3.19
N ALA A 234 14.84 -19.19 -2.07
CA ALA A 234 15.58 -19.19 -0.81
C ALA A 234 15.81 -20.62 -0.28
N CYS A 235 14.79 -21.47 -0.32
CA CYS A 235 14.88 -22.87 0.11
C CYS A 235 15.83 -23.69 -0.76
N LEU A 236 15.71 -23.55 -2.08
CA LEU A 236 16.60 -24.22 -3.04
C LEU A 236 18.07 -23.82 -2.81
N MET A 237 18.33 -22.54 -2.54
CA MET A 237 19.69 -22.06 -2.32
C MET A 237 20.23 -22.55 -0.98
N ALA A 238 19.42 -22.53 0.08
CA ALA A 238 19.79 -23.05 1.40
C ALA A 238 20.09 -24.56 1.38
N ALA A 239 19.36 -25.33 0.56
CA ALA A 239 19.58 -26.77 0.40
C ALA A 239 20.89 -27.10 -0.34
N ARG A 240 21.38 -26.19 -1.20
CA ARG A 240 22.56 -26.41 -2.05
C ARG A 240 23.89 -26.02 -1.39
N ILE A 241 23.90 -25.06 -0.46
CA ILE A 241 25.06 -24.81 0.41
C ILE A 241 25.22 -26.04 1.31
N PRO A 242 26.41 -26.57 1.67
CA PRO A 242 26.58 -27.72 2.59
C PRO A 242 26.48 -27.36 4.10
N ALA A 243 26.04 -28.31 4.94
CA ALA A 243 25.73 -28.09 6.36
C ALA A 243 26.97 -28.28 7.23
N HIS A 244 27.20 -27.42 8.22
CA HIS A 244 27.98 -27.84 9.39
C HIS A 244 27.10 -28.81 10.23
N PRO A 245 27.62 -29.91 10.84
CA PRO A 245 26.82 -31.06 11.28
C PRO A 245 25.92 -30.89 12.52
N LEU A 246 25.60 -29.67 12.95
CA LEU A 246 24.71 -29.44 14.09
C LEU A 246 23.63 -28.43 13.72
N GLY A 247 22.39 -28.90 13.57
CA GLY A 247 21.25 -28.01 13.47
C GLY A 247 20.13 -28.54 12.60
N ILE A 248 19.39 -29.49 13.18
CA ILE A 248 17.95 -29.78 13.01
C ILE A 248 17.43 -29.54 11.59
N ALA A 249 16.96 -30.63 10.97
CA ALA A 249 16.10 -30.59 9.80
C ALA A 249 14.75 -29.95 10.16
N THR A 250 14.74 -28.64 10.38
CA THR A 250 13.51 -27.86 10.25
C THR A 250 13.18 -27.84 8.76
N PRO A 251 12.00 -28.33 8.34
CA PRO A 251 11.50 -27.96 7.03
C PRO A 251 11.47 -26.42 7.02
N CYS A 252 12.15 -25.83 6.05
CA CYS A 252 11.79 -24.47 5.66
C CYS A 252 10.34 -24.47 5.18
#